data_AF-T0ZSM8-F1
#
_entry.id   AF-T0ZSM8-F1
#
_cell.length_a   1.000
_cell.length_b   1.000
_cell.length_c   1.000
_cell.angle_alpha   90.00
_cell.angle_beta   90.00
_cell.angle_gamma   90.00
#
_symmetry.space_group_name_H-M   'P 1'
#
loop_
_entity.id
_entity.type
_entity.pdbx_description
1 polymer ?
#
loop_
_entity_poly.entity_id
_entity_poly.type
_entity_poly.pdbx_seq_one_letter_code
_entity_poly.pdbx_strand_id
1 'polypeptide(L)'
;GALIGGIAGAAVGGIGCSLYNAHYHSQQIASAQTVEQQYQASHAGSLPTQNMIVAYSTGMQPSSTVAAGSQADLESRITVLQGRNAPPPKVNEQVVLLSPEGKQLTEFEKPATAVDGSGEYLSTFSFTLPKGIQHGRYTVRTTAIVDGKPVRTNTVPMVVV
;
A
#
# COMPACT_ATOMS: atom_id res chain seq x y z
N GLY A 1 -0.68 47.91 8.27
CA GLY A 1 0.56 47.62 7.54
C GLY A 1 0.84 46.14 7.69
N ALA A 2 1.00 45.45 6.56
CA ALA A 2 1.17 44.02 6.46
C ALA A 2 2.48 43.53 7.11
N LEU A 3 2.45 42.33 7.67
CA LEU A 3 3.55 41.38 7.53
C LEU A 3 2.94 40.01 7.18
N ILE A 4 2.67 39.86 5.89
CA ILE A 4 2.73 38.56 5.22
C ILE A 4 4.20 38.16 5.25
N GLY A 5 4.50 37.04 5.90
CA GLY A 5 5.83 36.46 5.91
C GLY A 5 5.69 34.95 6.01
N GLY A 6 5.49 34.31 4.86
CA GLY A 6 5.46 32.85 4.75
C GLY A 6 6.75 32.26 5.27
N ILE A 7 6.64 31.34 6.23
CA ILE A 7 7.77 30.54 6.68
C ILE A 7 7.81 29.31 5.79
N ALA A 8 8.72 29.38 4.84
CA ALA A 8 9.44 28.32 4.13
C ALA A 8 8.95 26.87 4.37
N GLY A 9 8.57 26.22 3.28
CA GLY A 9 8.41 24.77 3.21
C GLY A 9 9.66 24.06 3.70
N ALA A 10 9.50 23.23 4.73
CA ALA A 10 10.48 22.24 5.08
C ALA A 10 10.57 21.24 3.92
N ALA A 11 11.66 21.30 3.17
CA ALA A 11 12.13 20.13 2.44
C ALA A 11 12.46 19.07 3.50
N VAL A 12 11.54 18.14 3.76
CA VAL A 12 11.84 16.93 4.53
C VAL A 12 12.69 16.05 3.60
N GLY A 13 13.97 16.39 3.53
CA GLY A 13 14.98 15.55 2.93
C GLY A 13 15.20 14.34 3.83
N GLY A 14 14.98 13.15 3.26
CA GLY A 14 15.44 11.86 3.78
C GLY A 14 15.10 11.57 5.24
N ILE A 15 13.93 10.98 5.50
CA ILE A 15 13.71 10.20 6.71
C ILE A 15 13.56 8.74 6.30
N GLY A 16 14.70 8.08 6.12
CA GLY A 16 14.78 6.65 6.39
C GLY A 16 14.59 6.46 7.89
N CYS A 17 13.61 5.61 8.23
CA CYS A 17 13.29 5.07 9.55
C CYS A 17 12.83 6.07 10.63
N SER A 18 11.62 5.83 11.15
CA SER A 18 11.04 6.33 12.42
C SER A 18 10.01 7.47 12.32
N LEU A 19 8.91 7.25 11.60
CA LEU A 19 7.64 7.78 12.11
C LEU A 19 7.08 6.77 13.12
N TYR A 20 7.23 7.15 14.39
CA TYR A 20 6.71 6.47 15.56
C TYR A 20 5.22 6.13 15.35
N ASN A 21 4.86 4.86 15.49
CA ASN A 21 3.49 4.30 15.40
C ASN A 21 2.96 3.99 13.99
N ALA A 22 3.83 3.69 13.03
CA ALA A 22 3.37 2.96 11.85
C ALA A 22 3.10 1.49 12.23
N HIS A 23 1.83 1.08 12.24
CA HIS A 23 1.44 -0.29 12.55
C HIS A 23 1.01 -1.00 11.28
N TYR A 24 1.53 -2.20 11.08
CA TYR A 24 1.17 -3.07 9.98
C TYR A 24 0.59 -4.36 10.53
N HIS A 25 -0.55 -4.73 9.98
CA HIS A 25 -1.18 -6.02 10.21
C HIS A 25 -1.59 -6.62 8.87
N SER A 26 -1.35 -7.91 8.67
CA SER A 26 -1.82 -8.63 7.50
C SER A 26 -2.32 -9.99 7.89
N GLN A 27 -3.41 -10.40 7.25
CA GLN A 27 -4.10 -11.64 7.50
C GLN A 27 -4.48 -12.28 6.18
N GLN A 28 -4.40 -13.60 6.13
CA GLN A 28 -4.92 -14.38 5.01
C GLN A 28 -6.44 -14.50 5.18
N ILE A 29 -7.18 -14.01 4.20
CA ILE A 29 -8.65 -14.04 4.18
C ILE A 29 -9.21 -15.10 3.22
N ALA A 30 -8.38 -15.63 2.32
CA ALA A 30 -8.66 -16.86 1.57
C ALA A 30 -7.38 -17.70 1.41
N SER A 31 -7.51 -19.01 1.52
CA SER A 31 -6.36 -19.94 1.43
C SER A 31 -5.85 -20.09 0.01
N ALA A 32 -4.64 -20.65 -0.12
CA ALA A 32 -4.04 -21.05 -1.38
C ALA A 32 -5.00 -21.91 -2.23
N GLN A 33 -5.58 -22.95 -1.62
CA GLN A 33 -6.48 -23.87 -2.33
C GLN A 33 -7.70 -23.13 -2.89
N THR A 34 -8.30 -22.22 -2.10
CA THR A 34 -9.48 -21.46 -2.53
C THR A 34 -9.17 -20.60 -3.76
N VAL A 35 -8.10 -19.79 -3.70
CA VAL A 35 -7.78 -18.86 -4.79
C VAL A 35 -7.29 -19.61 -6.05
N GLU A 36 -6.56 -20.70 -5.87
CA GLU A 36 -6.09 -21.55 -6.98
C GLU A 36 -7.25 -22.26 -7.68
N GLN A 37 -8.19 -22.83 -6.93
CA GLN A 37 -9.39 -23.46 -7.51
C GLN A 37 -10.26 -22.44 -8.24
N GLN A 38 -10.46 -21.24 -7.66
CA GLN A 38 -11.21 -20.17 -8.31
C GLN A 38 -10.56 -19.73 -9.62
N TYR A 39 -9.22 -19.63 -9.64
CA TYR A 39 -8.49 -19.33 -10.86
C TYR A 39 -8.61 -20.45 -11.90
N GLN A 40 -8.37 -21.70 -11.50
CA GLN A 40 -8.45 -22.87 -12.37
C GLN A 40 -9.84 -23.05 -13.00
N ALA A 41 -10.91 -22.76 -12.25
CA ALA A 41 -12.28 -22.81 -12.74
C ALA A 41 -12.53 -21.86 -13.93
N SER A 42 -11.78 -20.76 -14.02
CA SER A 42 -11.84 -19.80 -15.12
C SER A 42 -10.73 -19.98 -16.17
N HIS A 43 -9.76 -20.87 -15.94
CA HIS A 43 -8.55 -21.04 -16.76
C HIS A 43 -8.29 -22.51 -17.12
N ALA A 44 -9.35 -23.26 -17.45
CA ALA A 44 -9.29 -24.64 -17.94
C ALA A 44 -8.48 -25.60 -17.03
N GLY A 45 -8.60 -25.44 -15.71
CA GLY A 45 -7.90 -26.29 -14.74
C GLY A 45 -6.42 -25.98 -14.56
N SER A 46 -5.92 -24.88 -15.13
CA SER A 46 -4.49 -24.58 -15.16
C SER A 46 -4.12 -23.41 -14.25
N LEU A 47 -3.02 -23.55 -13.51
CA LEU A 47 -2.35 -22.44 -12.80
C LEU A 47 -1.45 -21.63 -13.74
N PRO A 48 -1.15 -20.36 -13.43
CA PRO A 48 -0.23 -19.56 -14.23
C PRO A 48 1.18 -20.19 -14.27
N THR A 49 1.95 -19.81 -15.27
CA THR A 49 3.34 -20.30 -15.44
C THR A 49 4.30 -19.68 -14.45
N GLN A 50 4.03 -18.43 -14.04
CA GLN A 50 4.84 -17.64 -13.11
C GLN A 50 3.97 -17.12 -11.98
N ASN A 51 4.62 -16.70 -10.89
CA ASN A 51 3.97 -16.00 -9.80
C ASN A 51 3.30 -14.73 -10.31
N MET A 52 2.07 -14.48 -9.86
CA MET A 52 1.35 -13.27 -10.27
C MET A 52 0.33 -12.82 -9.23
N ILE A 53 0.01 -11.53 -9.28
CA ILE A 53 -1.13 -10.94 -8.59
C ILE A 53 -2.31 -10.88 -9.56
N VAL A 54 -3.40 -11.57 -9.23
CA VAL A 54 -4.61 -11.59 -10.05
C VAL A 54 -5.59 -10.48 -9.67
N ALA A 55 -5.59 -10.06 -8.41
CA ALA A 55 -6.40 -8.94 -7.93
C ALA A 55 -5.61 -8.10 -6.92
N TYR A 56 -5.76 -6.78 -7.02
CA TYR A 56 -5.13 -5.84 -6.12
C TYR A 56 -5.96 -4.56 -6.02
N SER A 57 -6.42 -4.24 -4.81
CA SER A 57 -7.16 -3.02 -4.52
C SER A 57 -6.66 -2.37 -3.25
N THR A 58 -6.67 -1.05 -3.20
CA THR A 58 -6.20 -0.26 -2.07
C THR A 58 -7.13 0.91 -1.80
N GLY A 59 -7.30 1.27 -0.52
CA GLY A 59 -8.16 2.39 -0.14
C GLY A 59 -7.85 2.93 1.26
N MET A 60 -8.17 4.21 1.48
CA MET A 60 -8.11 4.82 2.80
C MET A 60 -9.34 4.42 3.61
N GLN A 61 -9.14 4.11 4.89
CA GLN A 61 -10.18 3.75 5.85
C GLN A 61 -10.15 4.69 7.08
N PRO A 62 -11.31 4.98 7.69
CA PRO A 62 -12.66 4.70 7.19
C PRO A 62 -13.09 5.67 6.07
N SER A 63 -12.29 6.71 5.80
CA SER A 63 -12.56 7.69 4.77
C SER A 63 -11.28 8.21 4.14
N SER A 64 -11.38 8.76 2.93
CA SER A 64 -10.27 9.45 2.28
C SER A 64 -10.01 10.85 2.85
N THR A 65 -10.77 11.33 3.85
CA THR A 65 -10.56 12.61 4.52
C THR A 65 -9.94 12.38 5.89
N VAL A 66 -8.77 12.96 6.14
CA VAL A 66 -7.98 12.73 7.36
C VAL A 66 -7.62 14.08 7.98
N ALA A 67 -7.88 14.25 9.27
CA ALA A 67 -7.48 15.46 9.97
C ALA A 67 -5.96 15.47 10.22
N ALA A 68 -5.32 16.63 10.12
CA ALA A 68 -3.93 16.79 10.52
C ALA A 68 -3.71 16.31 11.98
N GLY A 69 -2.62 15.62 12.26
CA GLY A 69 -2.36 15.06 13.58
C GLY A 69 -3.08 13.76 13.93
N SER A 70 -3.95 13.25 13.04
CA SER A 70 -4.74 12.04 13.27
C SER A 70 -4.14 10.82 12.56
N GLN A 71 -4.52 9.63 13.02
CA GLN A 71 -4.20 8.37 12.35
C GLN A 71 -5.07 8.19 11.11
N ALA A 72 -4.50 7.59 10.07
CA ALA A 72 -5.19 7.10 8.89
C ALA A 72 -4.73 5.68 8.59
N ASP A 73 -5.66 4.88 8.06
CA ASP A 73 -5.39 3.49 7.71
C ASP A 73 -5.45 3.34 6.18
N LEU A 74 -4.41 2.77 5.61
CA LEU A 74 -4.40 2.27 4.23
C LEU A 74 -4.69 0.77 4.27
N GLU A 75 -5.84 0.37 3.72
CA GLU A 75 -6.19 -1.03 3.54
C GLU A 75 -5.83 -1.48 2.12
N SER A 76 -5.15 -2.62 2.03
CA SER A 76 -4.75 -3.25 0.77
C SER A 76 -5.24 -4.70 0.75
N ARG A 77 -5.92 -5.09 -0.32
CA ARG A 77 -6.37 -6.46 -0.58
C ARG A 77 -5.66 -6.99 -1.81
N ILE A 78 -4.95 -8.12 -1.65
CA ILE A 78 -4.14 -8.73 -2.70
C ILE A 78 -4.50 -10.21 -2.82
N THR A 79 -4.81 -10.64 -4.05
CA THR A 79 -4.90 -12.06 -4.39
C THR A 79 -3.69 -12.45 -5.22
N VAL A 80 -2.87 -13.34 -4.67
CA VAL A 80 -1.64 -13.83 -5.28
C VAL A 80 -1.78 -15.32 -5.62
N LEU A 81 -1.20 -15.71 -6.75
CA LEU A 81 -1.10 -17.09 -7.18
C LEU A 81 0.36 -17.48 -7.38
N GLN A 82 0.73 -18.64 -6.86
CA GLN A 82 1.97 -19.30 -7.17
C GLN A 82 1.91 -19.92 -8.57
N GLY A 83 2.98 -19.73 -9.34
CA GLY A 83 3.13 -20.39 -10.64
C GLY A 83 3.39 -21.88 -10.50
N ARG A 84 2.96 -22.68 -11.48
CA ARG A 84 3.04 -24.16 -11.46
C ARG A 84 4.42 -24.74 -11.12
N ASN A 85 5.49 -24.06 -11.54
CA ASN A 85 6.88 -24.45 -11.30
C ASN A 85 7.69 -23.31 -10.64
N ALA A 86 7.00 -22.37 -10.00
CA ALA A 86 7.63 -21.24 -9.34
C ALA A 86 7.76 -21.51 -7.84
N PRO A 87 8.78 -20.95 -7.16
CA PRO A 87 8.83 -20.94 -5.70
C PRO A 87 7.64 -20.13 -5.14
N PRO A 88 7.26 -20.33 -3.87
CA PRO A 88 6.24 -19.51 -3.22
C PRO A 88 6.53 -18.01 -3.41
N PRO A 89 5.57 -17.21 -3.89
CA PRO A 89 5.78 -15.80 -4.15
C PRO A 89 6.05 -15.04 -2.86
N LYS A 90 7.04 -14.15 -2.92
CA LYS A 90 7.25 -13.11 -1.91
C LYS A 90 6.63 -11.83 -2.39
N VAL A 91 5.67 -11.31 -1.65
CA VAL A 91 4.95 -10.09 -2.02
C VAL A 91 5.21 -8.99 -1.01
N ASN A 92 5.78 -7.90 -1.49
CA ASN A 92 5.94 -6.66 -0.74
C ASN A 92 5.05 -5.58 -1.34
N GLU A 93 4.67 -4.60 -0.53
CA GLU A 93 3.97 -3.40 -0.98
C GLU A 93 4.76 -2.17 -0.56
N GLN A 94 5.21 -1.42 -1.57
CA GLN A 94 5.80 -0.10 -1.38
C GLN A 94 4.67 0.94 -1.34
N VAL A 95 4.71 1.83 -0.36
CA VAL A 95 3.73 2.91 -0.14
C VAL A 95 4.48 4.23 -0.15
N VAL A 96 4.08 5.13 -1.03
CA VAL A 96 4.67 6.46 -1.20
C VAL A 96 3.58 7.51 -0.97
N LEU A 97 3.83 8.43 -0.02
CA LEU A 97 2.94 9.59 0.18
C LEU A 97 3.45 10.76 -0.65
N LEU A 98 2.58 11.30 -1.50
CA LEU A 98 2.84 12.46 -2.34
C LEU A 98 2.07 13.67 -1.81
N SER A 99 2.73 14.82 -1.75
CA SER A 99 2.14 16.11 -1.42
C SER A 99 1.14 16.56 -2.49
N PRO A 100 0.29 17.57 -2.20
CA PRO A 100 -0.53 18.27 -3.20
C PRO A 100 0.19 18.73 -4.47
N GLU A 101 1.47 19.07 -4.37
CA GLU A 101 2.30 19.47 -5.51
C GLU A 101 2.95 18.28 -6.23
N GLY A 102 2.63 17.05 -5.81
CA GLY A 102 3.18 15.81 -6.36
C GLY A 102 4.57 15.43 -5.84
N LYS A 103 5.08 16.10 -4.81
CA LYS A 103 6.39 15.78 -4.24
C LYS A 103 6.30 14.57 -3.31
N GLN A 104 7.22 13.62 -3.45
CA GLN A 104 7.36 12.52 -2.50
C GLN A 104 7.77 13.06 -1.13
N LEU A 105 6.95 12.76 -0.12
CA LEU A 105 7.18 13.16 1.27
C LEU A 105 7.82 12.03 2.07
N THR A 106 7.34 10.80 1.86
CA THR A 106 7.84 9.61 2.56
C THR A 106 7.55 8.35 1.76
N GLU A 107 8.27 7.29 2.09
CA GLU A 107 8.20 5.98 1.48
C GLU A 107 8.35 4.89 2.54
N PHE A 108 7.53 3.85 2.42
CA PHE A 108 7.55 2.68 3.28
C PHE A 108 7.48 1.42 2.41
N GLU A 109 8.24 0.41 2.76
CA GLU A 109 8.05 -0.93 2.21
C GLU A 109 7.64 -1.86 3.35
N LYS A 110 6.64 -2.68 3.08
CA LYS A 110 6.14 -3.68 4.03
C LYS A 110 5.87 -4.99 3.30
N PRO A 111 5.95 -6.15 3.97
CA PRO A 111 5.37 -7.36 3.41
C PRO A 111 3.89 -7.08 3.09
N ALA A 112 3.34 -7.74 2.08
CA ALA A 112 1.93 -7.60 1.70
C ALA A 112 1.13 -8.86 2.05
N THR A 113 1.81 -9.97 2.28
CA THR A 113 1.25 -11.25 2.71
C THR A 113 1.64 -11.56 4.15
N ALA A 114 0.79 -12.31 4.84
CA ALA A 114 1.07 -12.82 6.19
C ALA A 114 1.99 -14.06 6.15
N VAL A 115 1.93 -14.80 5.05
CA VAL A 115 2.74 -15.99 4.75
C VAL A 115 3.09 -15.98 3.26
N ASP A 116 4.25 -16.53 2.90
CA ASP A 116 4.65 -16.72 1.50
C ASP A 116 3.74 -17.77 0.83
N GLY A 117 3.34 -17.57 -0.42
CA GLY A 117 2.47 -18.51 -1.14
C GLY A 117 1.24 -17.89 -1.81
N SER A 118 0.43 -18.74 -2.45
CA SER A 118 -0.90 -18.36 -2.95
C SER A 118 -1.84 -17.99 -1.80
N GLY A 119 -2.75 -17.05 -2.06
CA GLY A 119 -3.81 -16.69 -1.13
C GLY A 119 -4.43 -15.35 -1.44
N GLU A 120 -5.49 -15.02 -0.72
CA GLU A 120 -5.99 -13.65 -0.64
C GLU A 120 -5.66 -13.09 0.73
N TYR A 121 -5.08 -11.90 0.74
CA TYR A 121 -4.57 -11.25 1.92
C TYR A 121 -5.19 -9.87 2.06
N LEU A 122 -5.55 -9.53 3.29
CA LEU A 122 -5.97 -8.20 3.68
C LEU A 122 -4.90 -7.63 4.60
N SER A 123 -4.34 -6.50 4.24
CA SER A 123 -3.37 -5.79 5.06
C SER A 123 -3.83 -4.39 5.38
N THR A 124 -3.57 -3.95 6.61
CA THR A 124 -3.84 -2.61 7.09
C THR A 124 -2.52 -1.97 7.50
N PHE A 125 -2.26 -0.78 6.95
CA PHE A 125 -1.12 0.05 7.32
C PHE A 125 -1.63 1.35 7.93
N SER A 126 -1.47 1.46 9.24
CA SER A 126 -1.84 2.63 10.02
C SER A 126 -0.67 3.59 10.08
N PHE A 127 -0.90 4.87 9.80
CA PHE A 127 0.09 5.93 9.91
C PHE A 127 -0.54 7.20 10.47
N THR A 128 0.24 7.98 11.22
CA THR A 128 -0.23 9.25 11.79
C THR A 128 0.33 10.43 11.00
N LEU A 129 -0.54 11.35 10.59
CA LEU A 129 -0.13 12.58 9.94
C LEU A 129 0.46 13.58 10.95
N PRO A 130 1.53 14.33 10.62
CA PRO A 130 2.00 15.41 11.47
C PRO A 130 0.93 16.49 11.69
N LYS A 131 0.82 17.05 12.91
CA LYS A 131 -0.15 18.12 13.25
C LYS A 131 -0.02 19.39 12.39
N GLY A 132 1.18 19.67 11.89
CA GLY A 132 1.48 20.85 11.07
C GLY A 132 1.57 20.57 9.57
N ILE A 133 1.11 19.40 9.12
CA ILE A 133 1.13 19.07 7.69
C ILE A 133 0.17 20.01 6.93
N GLN A 134 0.53 20.42 5.70
CA GLN A 134 -0.33 21.32 4.92
C GLN A 134 -1.67 20.67 4.57
N HIS A 135 -2.75 21.45 4.58
CA HIS A 135 -4.06 20.97 4.17
C HIS A 135 -4.10 20.83 2.64
N GLY A 136 -4.87 19.90 2.12
CA GLY A 136 -5.00 19.73 0.67
C GLY A 136 -5.14 18.28 0.22
N ARG A 137 -5.03 18.06 -1.09
CA ARG A 137 -5.18 16.74 -1.72
C ARG A 137 -3.83 16.05 -1.87
N TYR A 138 -3.61 15.04 -1.06
CA TYR A 138 -2.46 14.14 -1.13
C TYR A 138 -2.79 12.93 -2.00
N THR A 139 -1.74 12.26 -2.45
CA THR A 139 -1.87 10.98 -3.15
C THR A 139 -1.02 9.95 -2.43
N VAL A 140 -1.64 8.84 -2.04
CA VAL A 140 -0.94 7.64 -1.58
C VAL A 140 -0.76 6.73 -2.79
N ARG A 141 0.48 6.58 -3.25
CA ARG A 141 0.82 5.65 -4.33
C ARG A 141 1.27 4.34 -3.70
N THR A 142 0.68 3.23 -4.14
CA THR A 142 1.03 1.89 -3.66
C THR A 142 1.52 1.04 -4.83
N THR A 143 2.62 0.32 -4.65
CA THR A 143 3.18 -0.56 -5.66
C THR A 143 3.33 -1.95 -5.08
N ALA A 144 2.61 -2.92 -5.64
CA ALA A 144 2.79 -4.32 -5.34
C ALA A 144 4.02 -4.84 -6.07
N ILE A 145 4.89 -5.52 -5.32
CA ILE A 145 6.18 -6.05 -5.76
C ILE A 145 6.14 -7.56 -5.52
N VAL A 146 6.31 -8.35 -6.57
CA VAL A 146 6.37 -9.81 -6.49
C VAL A 146 7.78 -10.25 -6.87
N ASP A 147 8.42 -11.02 -5.99
CA ASP A 147 9.78 -11.54 -6.21
C ASP A 147 10.78 -10.43 -6.59
N GLY A 148 10.65 -9.27 -5.93
CA GLY A 148 11.50 -8.08 -6.14
C GLY A 148 11.17 -7.26 -7.39
N LYS A 149 10.12 -7.60 -8.14
CA LYS A 149 9.71 -6.87 -9.35
C LYS A 149 8.40 -6.14 -9.13
N PRO A 150 8.29 -4.84 -9.46
CA PRO A 150 7.01 -4.14 -9.42
C PRO A 150 6.07 -4.74 -10.47
N VAL A 151 4.86 -5.14 -10.05
CA VAL A 151 3.88 -5.78 -10.94
C VAL A 151 2.63 -4.94 -11.14
N ARG A 152 2.26 -4.11 -10.16
CA ARG A 152 1.08 -3.26 -10.24
C ARG A 152 1.20 -2.05 -9.32
N THR A 153 0.71 -0.91 -9.77
CA THR A 153 0.67 0.33 -9.00
C THR A 153 -0.74 0.89 -8.95
N ASN A 154 -1.19 1.30 -7.76
CA ASN A 154 -2.44 2.03 -7.55
C ASN A 154 -2.14 3.42 -6.97
N THR A 155 -3.10 4.33 -7.11
CA THR A 155 -3.08 5.65 -6.50
C THR A 155 -4.38 5.87 -5.74
N VAL A 156 -4.27 6.24 -4.48
CA VAL A 156 -5.40 6.50 -3.59
C VAL A 156 -5.37 7.98 -3.19
N PRO A 157 -6.41 8.77 -3.51
CA PRO A 157 -6.47 10.16 -3.07
C PRO A 157 -6.74 10.23 -1.57
N MET A 158 -6.12 11.20 -0.90
CA MET A 158 -6.37 11.52 0.50
C MET A 158 -6.50 13.03 0.66
N VAL A 159 -7.56 13.51 1.28
CA VAL A 159 -7.76 14.92 1.58
C VAL A 159 -7.37 15.15 3.04
N VAL A 160 -6.43 16.05 3.28
CA VAL A 160 -6.06 16.47 4.62
C VAL A 160 -6.77 17.78 4.97
N VAL A 161 -7.43 17.78 6.12
CA VAL A 161 -8.24 18.89 6.65
C VAL A 161 -7.79 19.35 8.03
#